data_AF-A0A2G5V071-F1
#
_entry.id   AF-A0A2G5V071-F1
#
_cell.length_a   1.000
_cell.length_b   1.000
_cell.length_c   1.000
_cell.angle_alpha   90.00
_cell.angle_beta   90.00
_cell.angle_gamma   90.00
#
_symmetry.space_group_name_H-M   'P 1'
#
loop_
_entity.id
_entity.type
_entity.pdbx_description
1 polymer ?
#
loop_
_entity_poly.entity_id
_entity_poly.type
_entity_poly.pdbx_seq_one_letter_code
_entity_poly.pdbx_strand_id
1 'polypeptide(L)'
;MSHLTKKRQHTSSRETASSTSSSTVTPDPIQAIEERSQLLKNAERDLSPLEQQFLDLCRISTAKDQIIDSNRQEISKLNESLRNLEKQLKENESNLKESNGLVECKQQELDMVSEALKKLEESRHTISELSQKSGSLEDNVTELELKLMNLEEENQGLKANLETSHNRIKEMSETISMLTSSKEILAKELDQLRPFAEAAGIEDYENVPTFIHAIHENKELHKMNERMRVETEESKENNKQMQSIHSEVFEENAKLRNRNEDLERRFAHVDEELTCVNENWAKELKEKQQDWDKVKYEIESEVLSLREQLVHLQSILESATREAAENARRVSELEHERHEIRRLSDAVHIKTQEDLSRQVRILKERLAESDSQVAELNVLVSSLAADATASRREISDLL
;
A
#
# COMPACT_ATOMS: atom_id res chain seq x y z
N MET A 1 -40.51 19.55 -28.17
CA MET A 1 -40.53 19.16 -26.74
C MET A 1 -39.26 19.73 -26.11
N SER A 2 -39.12 21.07 -26.03
CA SER A 2 -39.36 21.89 -24.83
C SER A 2 -38.67 21.35 -23.59
N HIS A 3 -37.61 22.01 -23.12
CA HIS A 3 -37.62 22.67 -21.82
C HIS A 3 -36.46 23.69 -21.73
N LEU A 4 -36.86 24.94 -21.49
CA LEU A 4 -36.03 26.12 -21.29
C LEU A 4 -35.37 26.11 -19.90
N THR A 5 -34.05 26.27 -19.83
CA THR A 5 -33.36 26.69 -18.60
C THR A 5 -33.34 28.22 -18.51
N LYS A 6 -34.22 28.76 -17.67
CA LYS A 6 -34.35 30.20 -17.35
C LYS A 6 -33.16 30.64 -16.49
N LYS A 7 -32.27 31.44 -17.10
CA LYS A 7 -31.19 32.20 -16.46
C LYS A 7 -31.82 33.31 -15.60
N ARG A 8 -31.66 33.27 -14.28
CA ARG A 8 -32.09 34.35 -13.37
C ARG A 8 -30.87 35.18 -12.98
N GLN A 9 -30.84 36.41 -13.47
CA GLN A 9 -29.90 37.46 -13.07
C GLN A 9 -30.22 37.89 -11.64
N HIS A 10 -29.23 37.88 -10.76
CA HIS A 10 -29.29 38.59 -9.49
C HIS A 10 -28.95 40.06 -9.75
N THR A 11 -29.97 40.92 -9.69
CA THR A 11 -29.79 42.37 -9.54
C THR A 11 -29.44 42.65 -8.09
N SER A 12 -28.19 43.07 -7.85
CA SER A 12 -27.73 43.64 -6.59
C SER A 12 -28.39 45.02 -6.42
N SER A 13 -29.36 45.11 -5.51
CA SER A 13 -29.90 46.39 -5.04
C SER A 13 -29.10 46.84 -3.82
N ARG A 14 -28.37 47.93 -4.07
CA ARG A 14 -27.73 48.83 -3.11
C ARG A 14 -28.78 49.38 -2.14
N GLU A 15 -28.73 48.96 -0.89
CA GLU A 15 -29.35 49.69 0.21
C GLU A 15 -28.26 50.40 1.03
N THR A 16 -28.28 51.72 0.92
CA THR A 16 -27.53 52.67 1.73
C THR A 16 -28.06 52.62 3.15
N ALA A 17 -27.36 51.91 4.04
CA ALA A 17 -27.56 52.07 5.48
C ALA A 17 -26.95 53.40 5.91
N SER A 18 -27.82 54.40 6.08
CA SER A 18 -27.53 55.65 6.77
C SER A 18 -27.25 55.34 8.24
N SER A 19 -26.00 55.45 8.65
CA SER A 19 -25.60 55.48 10.05
C SER A 19 -26.04 56.81 10.64
N THR A 20 -27.13 56.81 11.41
CA THR A 20 -27.48 57.92 12.30
C THR A 20 -27.72 57.36 13.70
N SER A 21 -26.67 57.46 14.50
CA SER A 21 -26.62 57.12 15.91
C SER A 21 -27.53 58.07 16.70
N SER A 22 -28.80 57.70 16.91
CA SER A 22 -29.66 58.31 17.93
C SER A 22 -29.56 57.49 19.20
N SER A 23 -28.63 57.86 20.07
CA SER A 23 -28.62 57.39 21.46
C SER A 23 -29.74 58.14 22.22
N THR A 24 -30.97 57.72 22.00
CA THR A 24 -32.04 57.88 22.97
C THR A 24 -32.09 56.57 23.72
N VAL A 25 -31.77 56.60 25.02
CA VAL A 25 -32.12 55.53 25.96
C VAL A 25 -33.64 55.38 25.87
N THR A 26 -34.11 54.47 25.03
CA THR A 26 -35.51 54.07 24.99
C THR A 26 -35.75 53.35 26.31
N PRO A 27 -36.59 53.88 27.23
CA PRO A 27 -37.07 53.08 28.33
C PRO A 27 -37.71 51.82 27.75
N ASP A 28 -37.56 50.68 28.44
CA ASP A 28 -38.23 49.45 28.03
C ASP A 28 -39.71 49.79 27.75
N PRO A 29 -40.23 49.58 26.53
CA PRO A 29 -41.59 50.00 26.19
C PRO A 29 -42.63 49.44 27.15
N ILE A 30 -42.36 48.30 27.81
CA ILE A 30 -43.20 47.78 28.90
C ILE A 30 -43.14 48.69 30.14
N GLN A 31 -41.94 49.08 30.58
CA GLN A 31 -41.76 50.02 31.69
C GLN A 31 -42.40 51.38 31.39
N ALA A 32 -42.26 51.90 30.16
CA ALA A 32 -42.88 53.16 29.78
C ALA A 32 -44.43 53.11 29.79
N ILE A 33 -45.02 51.97 29.39
CA ILE A 33 -46.47 51.76 29.45
C ILE A 33 -46.94 51.62 30.90
N GLU A 34 -46.14 50.97 31.76
CA GLU A 34 -46.45 50.72 33.16
C GLU A 34 -46.30 51.98 34.03
N GLU A 35 -45.25 52.78 33.81
CA GLU A 35 -45.04 54.10 34.41
C GLU A 35 -46.16 55.06 34.03
N ARG A 36 -46.58 55.07 32.75
CA ARG A 36 -47.70 55.90 32.29
C ARG A 36 -49.04 55.45 32.89
N SER A 37 -49.25 54.15 33.08
CA SER A 37 -50.43 53.61 33.75
C SER A 37 -50.45 53.96 35.26
N GLN A 38 -49.29 53.95 35.92
CA GLN A 38 -49.14 54.37 37.32
C GLN A 38 -49.34 55.88 37.50
N LEU A 39 -48.80 56.70 36.60
CA LEU A 39 -49.01 58.16 36.62
C LEU A 39 -50.48 58.55 36.49
N LEU A 40 -51.25 57.82 35.65
CA LEU A 40 -52.68 58.04 35.48
C LEU A 40 -53.49 57.60 36.71
N LYS A 41 -53.10 56.49 37.37
CA LYS A 41 -53.68 56.07 38.66
C LYS A 41 -53.40 57.06 39.79
N ASN A 42 -52.19 57.61 39.85
CA ASN A 42 -51.79 58.61 40.84
C ASN A 42 -52.51 59.96 40.67
N ALA A 43 -53.14 60.20 39.50
CA ALA A 43 -53.95 61.38 39.21
C ALA A 43 -55.46 61.16 39.49
N GLU A 44 -55.85 60.10 40.21
CA GLU A 44 -57.24 59.73 40.57
C GLU A 44 -58.22 59.65 39.38
N ARG A 45 -57.69 59.41 38.17
CA ARG A 45 -58.49 59.23 36.96
C ARG A 45 -58.58 57.75 36.61
N ASP A 46 -59.77 57.19 36.70
CA ASP A 46 -60.05 55.86 36.16
C ASP A 46 -60.00 55.90 34.62
N LEU A 47 -59.34 54.90 34.04
CA LEU A 47 -59.26 54.74 32.59
C LEU A 47 -60.65 54.41 32.04
N SER A 48 -61.04 55.08 30.96
CA SER A 48 -62.24 54.69 30.20
C SER A 48 -62.08 53.27 29.65
N PRO A 49 -63.15 52.49 29.48
CA PRO A 49 -63.08 51.16 28.87
C PRO A 49 -62.31 51.13 27.54
N LEU A 50 -62.41 52.20 26.74
CA LEU A 50 -61.68 52.33 25.48
C LEU A 50 -60.17 52.57 25.71
N GLU A 51 -59.81 53.41 26.67
CA GLU A 51 -58.41 53.69 27.03
C GLU A 51 -57.73 52.44 27.62
N GLN A 52 -58.46 51.65 28.40
CA GLN A 52 -58.01 50.36 28.91
C GLN A 52 -57.75 49.36 27.78
N GLN A 53 -58.64 49.27 26.78
CA GLN A 53 -58.42 48.42 25.60
C GLN A 53 -57.18 48.84 24.80
N PHE A 54 -56.92 50.13 24.63
CA PHE A 54 -55.69 50.61 23.98
C PHE A 54 -54.45 50.25 24.78
N LEU A 55 -54.48 50.41 26.10
CA LEU A 55 -53.38 50.04 26.98
C LEU A 55 -53.08 48.52 26.89
N ASP A 56 -54.12 47.70 26.92
CA ASP A 56 -53.99 46.25 26.83
C ASP A 56 -53.49 45.81 25.44
N LEU A 57 -53.94 46.45 24.35
CA LEU A 57 -53.40 46.21 23.01
C LEU A 57 -51.93 46.62 22.90
N CYS A 58 -51.53 47.73 23.50
CA CYS A 58 -50.12 48.14 23.55
C CYS A 58 -49.27 47.11 24.31
N ARG A 59 -49.73 46.65 25.49
CA ARG A 59 -49.05 45.59 26.25
C ARG A 59 -48.92 44.30 25.46
N ILE A 60 -50.00 43.85 24.82
CA ILE A 60 -50.01 42.66 23.96
C ILE A 60 -49.06 42.83 22.78
N SER A 61 -49.05 44.01 22.14
CA SER A 61 -48.15 44.30 21.01
C SER A 61 -46.70 44.24 21.44
N THR A 62 -46.34 44.88 22.55
CA THR A 62 -44.97 44.87 23.06
C THR A 62 -44.53 43.46 23.50
N ALA A 63 -45.39 42.71 24.19
CA ALA A 63 -45.12 41.32 24.54
C ALA A 63 -44.93 40.43 23.30
N LYS A 64 -45.72 40.65 22.25
CA LYS A 64 -45.59 39.96 20.97
C LYS A 64 -44.26 40.29 20.30
N ASP A 65 -43.86 41.55 20.28
CA ASP A 65 -42.58 41.98 19.69
C ASP A 65 -41.39 41.36 20.44
N GLN A 66 -41.43 41.31 21.77
CA GLN A 66 -40.43 40.61 22.58
C GLN A 66 -40.34 39.11 22.27
N ILE A 67 -41.49 38.44 22.11
CA ILE A 67 -41.53 37.02 21.70
C ILE A 67 -40.94 36.85 20.29
N ILE A 68 -41.27 37.75 19.35
CA ILE A 68 -40.72 37.71 17.98
C ILE A 68 -39.21 37.88 18.01
N ASP A 69 -38.69 38.82 18.78
CA ASP A 69 -37.24 39.05 18.86
C ASP A 69 -36.51 37.90 19.57
N SER A 70 -37.10 37.33 20.62
CA SER A 70 -36.59 36.10 21.26
C SER A 70 -36.54 34.94 20.25
N ASN A 71 -37.62 34.72 19.49
CA ASN A 71 -37.68 33.68 18.47
C ASN A 71 -36.69 33.94 17.33
N ARG A 72 -36.48 35.19 16.92
CA ARG A 72 -35.47 35.56 15.92
C ARG A 72 -34.07 35.22 16.40
N GLN A 73 -33.74 35.54 17.65
CA GLN A 73 -32.45 35.19 18.23
C GLN A 73 -32.26 33.68 18.33
N GLU A 74 -33.29 32.94 18.73
CA GLU A 74 -33.25 31.47 18.79
C GLU A 74 -33.06 30.85 17.40
N ILE A 75 -33.79 31.34 16.39
CA ILE A 75 -33.63 30.93 14.99
C ILE A 75 -32.20 31.22 14.50
N SER A 76 -31.63 32.37 14.83
CA SER A 76 -30.25 32.70 14.49
C SER A 76 -29.26 31.72 15.12
N LYS A 77 -29.41 31.39 16.41
CA LYS A 77 -28.57 30.41 17.12
C LYS A 77 -28.71 29.01 16.52
N LEU A 78 -29.93 28.57 16.24
CA LEU A 78 -30.19 27.28 15.62
C LEU A 78 -29.57 27.19 14.22
N ASN A 79 -29.70 28.24 13.40
CA ASN A 79 -29.09 28.28 12.07
C ASN A 79 -27.56 28.25 12.11
N GLU A 80 -26.95 28.94 13.08
CA GLU A 80 -25.51 28.89 13.29
C GLU A 80 -25.05 27.49 13.72
N SER A 81 -25.75 26.87 14.67
CA SER A 81 -25.50 25.49 15.08
C SER A 81 -25.65 24.50 13.91
N LEU A 82 -26.66 24.70 13.07
CA LEU A 82 -26.93 23.85 11.91
C LEU A 82 -25.79 23.95 10.89
N ARG A 83 -25.31 25.15 10.58
CA ARG A 83 -24.14 25.35 9.70
C ARG A 83 -22.88 24.70 10.24
N ASN A 84 -22.65 24.79 11.55
CA ASN A 84 -21.50 24.15 12.19
C ASN A 84 -21.58 22.63 12.12
N LEU A 85 -22.76 22.05 12.37
CA LEU A 85 -22.99 20.61 12.23
C LEU A 85 -22.84 20.14 10.78
N GLU A 86 -23.34 20.89 9.79
CA GLU A 86 -23.14 20.58 8.37
C GLU A 86 -21.66 20.59 7.97
N LYS A 87 -20.88 21.53 8.52
CA LYS A 87 -19.44 21.58 8.30
C LYS A 87 -18.74 20.35 8.91
N GLN A 88 -19.06 20.00 10.14
CA GLN A 88 -18.52 18.82 10.81
C GLN A 88 -18.91 17.52 10.10
N LEU A 89 -20.14 17.43 9.60
CA LEU A 89 -20.61 16.28 8.83
C LEU A 89 -19.74 16.09 7.58
N LYS A 90 -19.51 17.15 6.79
CA LYS A 90 -18.67 17.09 5.59
C LYS A 90 -17.22 16.71 5.90
N GLU A 91 -16.67 17.23 6.99
CA GLU A 91 -15.33 16.88 7.45
C GLU A 91 -15.24 15.39 7.82
N ASN A 92 -16.22 14.89 8.58
CA ASN A 92 -16.30 13.47 8.92
C ASN A 92 -16.51 12.57 7.70
N GLU A 93 -17.33 12.98 6.72
CA GLU A 93 -17.50 12.24 5.46
C GLU A 93 -16.19 12.15 4.67
N SER A 94 -15.41 13.24 4.64
CA SER A 94 -14.08 13.26 4.02
C SER A 94 -13.11 12.32 4.72
N ASN A 95 -13.05 12.38 6.06
CA ASN A 95 -12.18 11.53 6.87
C ASN A 95 -12.56 10.05 6.73
N LEU A 96 -13.86 9.74 6.66
CA LEU A 96 -14.35 8.38 6.46
C LEU A 96 -13.96 7.85 5.07
N LYS A 97 -14.03 8.69 4.04
CA LYS A 97 -13.61 8.33 2.68
C LYS A 97 -12.12 8.02 2.62
N GLU A 98 -11.28 8.83 3.28
CA GLU A 98 -9.84 8.59 3.38
C GLU A 98 -9.54 7.28 4.13
N SER A 99 -10.18 7.08 5.28
CA SER A 99 -10.02 5.85 6.06
C SER A 99 -10.46 4.60 5.28
N ASN A 100 -11.54 4.68 4.49
CA ASN A 100 -11.97 3.57 3.64
C ASN A 100 -10.95 3.27 2.53
N GLY A 101 -10.35 4.30 1.93
CA GLY A 101 -9.27 4.12 0.96
C GLY A 101 -8.06 3.40 1.57
N LEU A 102 -7.69 3.76 2.81
CA LEU A 102 -6.60 3.07 3.52
C LEU A 102 -6.93 1.59 3.79
N VAL A 103 -8.17 1.29 4.19
CA VAL A 103 -8.63 -0.10 4.39
C VAL A 103 -8.55 -0.90 3.09
N GLU A 104 -8.94 -0.30 1.96
CA GLU A 104 -8.87 -0.96 0.65
C GLU A 104 -7.42 -1.26 0.24
N CYS A 105 -6.49 -0.32 0.43
CA CYS A 105 -5.06 -0.56 0.21
C CYS A 105 -4.52 -1.69 1.12
N LYS A 106 -4.92 -1.72 2.40
CA LYS A 106 -4.51 -2.79 3.32
C LYS A 106 -5.12 -4.15 2.98
N GLN A 107 -6.33 -4.18 2.43
CA GLN A 107 -6.91 -5.42 1.92
C GLN A 107 -6.14 -5.95 0.71
N GLN A 108 -5.75 -5.08 -0.23
CA GLN A 108 -4.92 -5.46 -1.38
C GLN A 108 -3.54 -6.01 -0.95
N GLU A 109 -2.89 -5.37 0.03
CA GLU A 109 -1.65 -5.89 0.63
C GLU A 109 -1.86 -7.30 1.23
N LEU A 110 -2.96 -7.52 1.94
CA LEU A 110 -3.30 -8.81 2.54
C LEU A 110 -3.53 -9.90 1.49
N ASP A 111 -4.21 -9.57 0.40
CA ASP A 111 -4.48 -10.50 -0.71
C ASP A 111 -3.17 -10.91 -1.40
N MET A 112 -2.26 -9.96 -1.62
CA MET A 112 -0.92 -10.25 -2.17
C MET A 112 -0.10 -11.19 -1.26
N VAL A 113 -0.11 -10.94 0.05
CA VAL A 113 0.59 -11.78 1.03
C VAL A 113 -0.03 -13.18 1.07
N SER A 114 -1.36 -13.28 0.99
CA SER A 114 -2.07 -14.56 0.99
C SER A 114 -1.71 -15.40 -0.25
N GLU A 115 -1.62 -14.78 -1.42
CA GLU A 115 -1.19 -15.45 -2.65
C GLU A 115 0.28 -15.90 -2.57
N ALA A 116 1.16 -15.07 -2.00
CA ALA A 116 2.56 -15.44 -1.76
C ALA A 116 2.69 -16.63 -0.80
N LEU A 117 1.87 -16.69 0.26
CA LEU A 117 1.83 -17.81 1.18
C LEU A 117 1.36 -19.10 0.49
N LYS A 118 0.36 -19.01 -0.39
CA LYS A 118 -0.10 -20.16 -1.18
C LYS A 118 1.01 -20.74 -2.06
N LYS A 119 1.77 -19.88 -2.76
CA LYS A 119 2.94 -20.29 -3.56
C LYS A 119 4.05 -20.92 -2.70
N LEU A 120 4.24 -20.44 -1.47
CA LEU A 120 5.18 -21.05 -0.52
C LEU A 120 4.71 -22.43 -0.03
N GLU A 121 3.40 -22.62 0.15
CA GLU A 121 2.84 -23.93 0.52
C GLU A 121 3.05 -24.95 -0.63
N GLU A 122 2.82 -24.53 -1.87
CA GLU A 122 3.07 -25.32 -3.08
C GLU A 122 4.56 -25.69 -3.22
N SER A 123 5.48 -24.74 -2.99
CA SER A 123 6.92 -25.02 -3.03
C SER A 123 7.37 -25.93 -1.88
N ARG A 124 6.75 -25.82 -0.70
CA ARG A 124 7.01 -26.75 0.41
C ARG A 124 6.60 -28.18 0.04
N HIS A 125 5.49 -28.33 -0.66
CA HIS A 125 5.03 -29.65 -1.12
C HIS A 125 6.01 -30.26 -2.13
N THR A 126 6.46 -29.50 -3.13
CA THR A 126 7.42 -29.99 -4.12
C THR A 126 8.77 -30.34 -3.49
N ILE A 127 9.26 -29.54 -2.53
CA ILE A 127 10.47 -29.86 -1.76
C ILE A 127 10.30 -31.18 -1.00
N SER A 128 9.14 -31.42 -0.40
CA SER A 128 8.86 -32.67 0.32
C SER A 128 8.86 -33.88 -0.62
N GLU A 129 8.27 -33.77 -1.81
CA GLU A 129 8.29 -34.83 -2.82
C GLU A 129 9.71 -35.12 -3.33
N LEU A 130 10.50 -34.07 -3.58
CA LEU A 130 11.90 -34.20 -4.01
C LEU A 130 12.75 -34.85 -2.91
N SER A 131 12.55 -34.47 -1.64
CA SER A 131 13.24 -35.09 -0.52
C SER A 131 12.92 -36.58 -0.39
N GLN A 132 11.65 -36.96 -0.58
CA GLN A 132 11.25 -38.36 -0.56
C GLN A 132 11.88 -39.16 -1.71
N LYS A 133 11.90 -38.59 -2.93
CA LYS A 133 12.57 -39.21 -4.08
C LYS A 133 14.07 -39.34 -3.88
N SER A 134 14.72 -38.34 -3.28
CA SER A 134 16.15 -38.38 -2.94
C SER A 134 16.44 -39.55 -1.99
N GLY A 135 15.66 -39.70 -0.92
CA GLY A 135 15.82 -40.80 0.02
C GLY A 135 15.66 -42.18 -0.65
N SER A 136 14.65 -42.34 -1.51
CA SER A 136 14.48 -43.59 -2.26
C SER A 136 15.63 -43.87 -3.23
N LEU A 137 16.23 -42.85 -3.84
CA LEU A 137 17.40 -43.01 -4.70
C LEU A 137 18.64 -43.38 -3.89
N GLU A 138 18.84 -42.79 -2.73
CA GLU A 138 19.92 -43.15 -1.81
C GLU A 138 19.79 -44.62 -1.38
N ASP A 139 18.60 -45.07 -0.99
CA ASP A 139 18.34 -46.48 -0.66
C ASP A 139 18.69 -47.41 -1.83
N ASN A 140 18.25 -47.07 -3.05
CA ASN A 140 18.58 -47.85 -4.25
C ASN A 140 20.08 -47.91 -4.55
N VAL A 141 20.80 -46.80 -4.34
CA VAL A 141 22.26 -46.76 -4.50
C VAL A 141 22.92 -47.71 -3.52
N THR A 142 22.54 -47.67 -2.24
CA THR A 142 23.10 -48.59 -1.24
C THR A 142 22.81 -50.06 -1.56
N GLU A 143 21.61 -50.36 -2.09
CA GLU A 143 21.27 -51.73 -2.51
C GLU A 143 22.11 -52.19 -3.71
N LEU A 144 22.34 -51.31 -4.69
CA LEU A 144 23.17 -51.60 -5.85
C LEU A 144 24.64 -51.78 -5.48
N GLU A 145 25.16 -50.96 -4.56
CA GLU A 145 26.52 -51.11 -4.02
C GLU A 145 26.71 -52.47 -3.34
N LEU A 146 25.72 -52.91 -2.53
CA LEU A 146 25.75 -54.22 -1.89
C LEU A 146 25.73 -55.37 -2.92
N LYS A 147 24.89 -55.26 -3.96
CA LYS A 147 24.85 -56.25 -5.05
C LYS A 147 26.16 -56.31 -5.81
N LEU A 148 26.78 -55.15 -6.06
CA LEU A 148 28.06 -55.07 -6.75
C LEU A 148 29.17 -55.74 -5.93
N MET A 149 29.22 -55.49 -4.61
CA MET A 149 30.15 -56.16 -3.70
C MET A 149 29.98 -57.68 -3.72
N ASN A 150 28.75 -58.20 -3.68
CA ASN A 150 28.49 -59.64 -3.75
C ASN A 150 28.95 -60.24 -5.08
N LEU A 151 28.70 -59.57 -6.20
CA LEU A 151 29.14 -60.02 -7.53
C LEU A 151 30.66 -60.00 -7.65
N GLU A 152 31.34 -59.01 -7.07
CA GLU A 152 32.80 -58.97 -7.01
C GLU A 152 33.37 -60.15 -6.21
N GLU A 153 32.75 -60.50 -5.09
CA GLU A 153 33.14 -61.68 -4.28
C GLU A 153 32.93 -62.99 -5.04
N GLU A 154 31.78 -63.16 -5.71
CA GLU A 154 31.53 -64.32 -6.57
C GLU A 154 32.56 -64.43 -7.70
N ASN A 155 32.89 -63.31 -8.34
CA ASN A 155 33.85 -63.26 -9.44
C ASN A 155 35.27 -63.61 -8.96
N GLN A 156 35.66 -63.15 -7.77
CA GLN A 156 36.92 -63.57 -7.14
C GLN A 156 36.92 -65.08 -6.84
N GLY A 157 35.81 -65.63 -6.35
CA GLY A 157 35.65 -67.07 -6.13
C GLY A 157 35.78 -67.89 -7.41
N LEU A 158 35.12 -67.46 -8.49
CA LEU A 158 35.22 -68.09 -9.81
C LEU A 158 36.64 -68.01 -10.38
N LYS A 159 37.35 -66.89 -10.19
CA LYS A 159 38.74 -66.73 -10.60
C LYS A 159 39.67 -67.69 -9.86
N ALA A 160 39.47 -67.89 -8.56
CA ALA A 160 40.22 -68.87 -7.77
C ALA A 160 39.94 -70.32 -8.23
N ASN A 161 38.70 -70.64 -8.55
CA ASN A 161 38.33 -71.94 -9.10
C ASN A 161 38.97 -72.19 -10.47
N LEU A 162 38.99 -71.18 -11.34
CA LEU A 162 39.63 -71.24 -12.65
C LEU A 162 41.12 -71.55 -12.51
N GLU A 163 41.83 -70.83 -11.64
CA GLU A 163 43.26 -71.04 -11.36
C GLU A 163 43.54 -72.45 -10.84
N THR A 164 42.69 -72.95 -9.94
CA THR A 164 42.80 -74.32 -9.41
C THR A 164 42.64 -75.36 -10.51
N SER A 165 41.65 -75.18 -11.39
CA SER A 165 41.41 -76.07 -12.53
C SER A 165 42.56 -76.01 -13.56
N HIS A 166 43.11 -74.82 -13.80
CA HIS A 166 44.27 -74.63 -14.68
C HIS A 166 45.50 -75.38 -14.17
N ASN A 167 45.81 -75.27 -12.88
CA ASN A 167 46.90 -76.01 -12.26
C ASN A 167 46.72 -77.53 -12.40
N ARG A 168 45.49 -78.03 -12.23
CA ARG A 168 45.17 -79.45 -12.42
C ARG A 168 45.36 -79.93 -13.87
N ILE A 169 44.96 -79.11 -14.85
CA ILE A 169 45.20 -79.38 -16.27
C ILE A 169 46.71 -79.44 -16.56
N LYS A 170 47.49 -78.54 -15.95
CA LYS A 170 48.94 -78.52 -16.09
C LYS A 170 49.59 -79.78 -15.52
N GLU A 171 49.22 -80.21 -14.32
CA GLU A 171 49.68 -81.47 -13.71
C GLU A 171 49.36 -82.69 -14.60
N MET A 172 48.13 -82.74 -15.13
CA MET A 172 47.73 -83.80 -16.06
C MET A 172 48.57 -83.77 -17.36
N SER A 173 48.85 -82.58 -17.88
CA SER A 173 49.67 -82.40 -19.09
C SER A 173 51.11 -82.86 -18.87
N GLU A 174 51.70 -82.53 -17.73
CA GLU A 174 53.03 -83.00 -17.33
C GLU A 174 53.06 -84.54 -17.19
N THR A 175 52.01 -85.13 -16.62
CA THR A 175 51.86 -86.59 -16.51
C THR A 175 51.78 -87.24 -17.90
N ILE A 176 50.99 -86.69 -18.82
CA ILE A 176 50.90 -87.16 -20.20
C ILE A 176 52.25 -87.07 -20.90
N SER A 177 53.00 -85.99 -20.70
CA SER A 177 54.35 -85.82 -21.26
C SER A 177 55.30 -86.92 -20.77
N MET A 178 55.32 -87.22 -19.47
CA MET A 178 56.13 -88.32 -18.91
C MET A 178 55.71 -89.70 -19.45
N LEU A 179 54.41 -89.96 -19.57
CA LEU A 179 53.94 -91.24 -20.14
C LEU A 179 54.31 -91.36 -21.62
N THR A 180 54.32 -90.24 -22.35
CA THR A 180 54.71 -90.21 -23.76
C THR A 180 56.21 -90.51 -23.91
N SER A 181 57.07 -89.93 -23.09
CA SER A 181 58.51 -90.24 -23.12
C SER A 181 58.79 -91.69 -22.69
N SER A 182 58.07 -92.21 -21.69
CA SER A 182 58.13 -93.63 -21.31
C SER A 182 57.74 -94.56 -22.46
N LYS A 183 56.66 -94.23 -23.18
CA LYS A 183 56.25 -94.96 -24.39
C LYS A 183 57.34 -94.95 -25.46
N GLU A 184 58.02 -93.82 -25.67
CA GLU A 184 59.13 -93.72 -26.64
C GLU A 184 60.33 -94.57 -26.25
N ILE A 185 60.66 -94.66 -24.96
CA ILE A 185 61.74 -95.53 -24.45
C ILE A 185 61.38 -97.00 -24.71
N LEU A 186 60.17 -97.43 -24.34
CA LEU A 186 59.68 -98.79 -24.59
C LEU A 186 59.65 -99.12 -26.09
N ALA A 187 59.30 -98.15 -26.95
CA ALA A 187 59.36 -98.32 -28.39
C ALA A 187 60.81 -98.54 -28.89
N LYS A 188 61.78 -97.81 -28.33
CA LYS A 188 63.21 -98.03 -28.64
C LYS A 188 63.72 -99.38 -28.14
N GLU A 189 63.27 -99.86 -26.98
CA GLU A 189 63.59 -101.20 -26.48
C GLU A 189 62.99 -102.29 -27.37
N LEU A 190 61.76 -102.09 -27.84
CA LEU A 190 61.13 -102.97 -28.83
C LEU A 190 61.94 -102.99 -30.14
N ASP A 191 62.42 -101.84 -30.61
CA ASP A 191 63.29 -101.73 -31.78
C ASP A 191 64.66 -102.41 -31.56
N GLN A 192 65.17 -102.48 -30.33
CA GLN A 192 66.39 -103.23 -30.01
C GLN A 192 66.19 -104.76 -29.96
N LEU A 193 64.95 -105.23 -29.76
CA LEU A 193 64.58 -106.64 -29.79
C LEU A 193 64.26 -107.14 -31.22
N ARG A 194 64.02 -106.21 -32.15
CA ARG A 194 63.74 -106.48 -33.58
C ARG A 194 64.84 -107.28 -34.30
N PRO A 195 66.15 -106.98 -34.14
CA PRO A 195 67.23 -107.76 -34.76
C PRO A 195 67.32 -109.21 -34.25
N PHE A 196 66.88 -109.47 -33.01
CA PHE A 196 66.78 -110.83 -32.46
C PHE A 196 65.59 -111.60 -33.04
N ALA A 197 64.53 -110.91 -33.43
CA ALA A 197 63.38 -111.48 -34.15
C ALA A 197 63.69 -111.71 -35.65
N GLU A 198 64.50 -110.85 -36.27
CA GLU A 198 65.06 -111.04 -37.62
C GLU A 198 66.03 -112.23 -37.67
N ALA A 199 66.91 -112.39 -36.66
CA ALA A 199 67.80 -113.55 -36.54
C ALA A 199 67.06 -114.89 -36.33
N ALA A 200 65.79 -114.85 -35.90
CA ALA A 200 64.92 -116.02 -35.77
C ALA A 200 64.20 -116.40 -37.08
N GLY A 201 64.53 -115.75 -38.20
CA GLY A 201 64.01 -116.12 -39.52
C GLY A 201 62.51 -115.88 -39.69
N ILE A 202 61.99 -114.79 -39.11
CA ILE A 202 60.61 -114.34 -39.35
C ILE A 202 60.66 -113.10 -40.24
N GLU A 203 61.14 -113.29 -41.45
CA GLU A 203 61.01 -112.32 -42.53
C GLU A 203 60.71 -113.09 -43.79
N ASP A 204 59.44 -113.19 -44.12
CA ASP A 204 59.07 -113.28 -45.50
C ASP A 204 57.91 -112.33 -45.72
N TYR A 205 58.00 -111.59 -46.80
CA TYR A 205 56.92 -111.09 -47.66
C TYR A 205 57.45 -109.84 -48.35
N GLU A 206 58.32 -110.02 -49.34
CA GLU A 206 58.92 -108.94 -50.16
C GLU A 206 57.92 -108.00 -50.87
N ASN A 207 56.60 -108.23 -50.77
CA ASN A 207 55.56 -107.30 -51.23
C ASN A 207 54.63 -106.77 -50.12
N VAL A 208 54.76 -107.24 -48.88
CA VAL A 208 53.97 -106.77 -47.73
C VAL A 208 54.43 -105.40 -47.22
N PRO A 209 55.72 -105.00 -47.19
CA PRO A 209 56.13 -103.66 -46.81
C PRO A 209 55.49 -102.58 -47.67
N THR A 210 55.35 -102.78 -48.99
CA THR A 210 54.73 -101.82 -49.91
C THR A 210 53.22 -101.71 -49.68
N PHE A 211 52.53 -102.84 -49.47
CA PHE A 211 51.11 -102.83 -49.09
C PHE A 211 50.88 -102.31 -47.67
N ILE A 212 51.76 -102.58 -46.71
CA ILE A 212 51.73 -102.02 -45.36
C ILE A 212 52.01 -100.52 -45.42
N HIS A 213 52.95 -100.06 -46.26
CA HIS A 213 53.24 -98.64 -46.43
C HIS A 213 52.06 -97.93 -47.08
N ALA A 214 51.43 -98.52 -48.11
CA ALA A 214 50.21 -97.99 -48.70
C ALA A 214 49.02 -98.01 -47.72
N ILE A 215 48.86 -99.05 -46.91
CA ILE A 215 47.82 -99.12 -45.85
C ILE A 215 48.12 -98.10 -44.75
N HIS A 216 49.40 -97.88 -44.40
CA HIS A 216 49.82 -96.91 -43.41
C HIS A 216 49.63 -95.48 -43.89
N GLU A 217 50.05 -95.18 -45.12
CA GLU A 217 49.83 -93.91 -45.79
C GLU A 217 48.33 -93.62 -45.94
N ASN A 218 47.52 -94.61 -46.31
CA ASN A 218 46.07 -94.47 -46.37
C ASN A 218 45.46 -94.25 -44.97
N LYS A 219 45.99 -94.91 -43.93
CA LYS A 219 45.58 -94.68 -42.53
C LYS A 219 45.95 -93.28 -42.03
N GLU A 220 47.13 -92.77 -42.39
CA GLU A 220 47.56 -91.41 -42.06
C GLU A 220 46.77 -90.36 -42.86
N LEU A 221 46.47 -90.61 -44.13
CA LEU A 221 45.56 -89.80 -44.94
C LEU A 221 44.14 -89.79 -44.35
N HIS A 222 43.64 -90.93 -43.85
CA HIS A 222 42.36 -90.98 -43.15
C HIS A 222 42.38 -90.17 -41.85
N LYS A 223 43.44 -90.28 -41.04
CA LYS A 223 43.61 -89.45 -39.83
C LYS A 223 43.72 -87.96 -40.17
N MET A 224 44.38 -87.63 -41.27
CA MET A 224 44.52 -86.25 -41.74
C MET A 224 43.18 -85.70 -42.24
N ASN A 225 42.43 -86.48 -43.02
CA ASN A 225 41.08 -86.13 -43.45
C ASN A 225 40.13 -85.98 -42.26
N GLU A 226 40.22 -86.84 -41.25
CA GLU A 226 39.38 -86.71 -40.06
C GLU A 226 39.74 -85.48 -39.24
N ARG A 227 41.04 -85.15 -39.10
CA ARG A 227 41.48 -83.89 -38.49
C ARG A 227 40.98 -82.68 -39.27
N MET A 228 41.14 -82.66 -40.59
CA MET A 228 40.59 -81.59 -41.43
C MET A 228 39.07 -81.48 -41.31
N ARG A 229 38.35 -82.60 -41.22
CA ARG A 229 36.89 -82.62 -41.03
C ARG A 229 36.51 -81.96 -39.70
N VAL A 230 37.20 -82.30 -38.61
CA VAL A 230 36.98 -81.71 -37.28
C VAL A 230 37.29 -80.22 -37.30
N GLU A 231 38.45 -79.80 -37.84
CA GLU A 231 38.81 -78.37 -37.96
C GLU A 231 37.81 -77.59 -38.82
N THR A 232 37.31 -78.19 -39.91
CA THR A 232 36.30 -77.57 -40.76
C THR A 232 34.98 -77.39 -40.02
N GLU A 233 34.58 -78.36 -39.20
CA GLU A 233 33.35 -78.28 -38.42
C GLU A 233 33.47 -77.28 -37.26
N GLU A 234 34.61 -77.23 -36.59
CA GLU A 234 34.92 -76.21 -35.58
C GLU A 234 34.93 -74.80 -36.19
N SER A 235 35.52 -74.64 -37.38
CA SER A 235 35.49 -73.38 -38.13
C SER A 235 34.08 -72.95 -38.53
N LYS A 236 33.21 -73.89 -38.93
CA LYS A 236 31.79 -73.60 -39.19
C LYS A 236 31.06 -73.16 -37.92
N GLU A 237 31.31 -73.83 -36.80
CA GLU A 237 30.66 -73.50 -35.53
C GLU A 237 31.11 -72.13 -35.02
N ASN A 238 32.40 -71.82 -35.09
CA ASN A 238 32.93 -70.49 -34.79
C ASN A 238 32.30 -69.42 -35.70
N ASN A 239 32.11 -69.70 -37.00
CA ASN A 239 31.44 -68.76 -37.91
C ASN A 239 29.97 -68.53 -37.54
N LYS A 240 29.23 -69.56 -37.08
CA LYS A 240 27.86 -69.39 -36.60
C LYS A 240 27.81 -68.54 -35.32
N GLN A 241 28.69 -68.81 -34.37
CA GLN A 241 28.80 -68.02 -33.14
C GLN A 241 29.13 -66.56 -33.45
N MET A 242 30.09 -66.32 -34.35
CA MET A 242 30.44 -64.98 -34.83
C MET A 242 29.24 -64.28 -35.48
N GLN A 243 28.46 -64.97 -36.30
CA GLN A 243 27.23 -64.41 -36.89
C GLN A 243 26.18 -64.08 -35.83
N SER A 244 25.99 -64.92 -34.81
CA SER A 244 25.06 -64.65 -33.69
C SER A 244 25.46 -63.38 -32.95
N ILE A 245 26.74 -63.28 -32.55
CA ILE A 245 27.28 -62.11 -31.86
C ILE A 245 27.12 -60.86 -32.73
N HIS A 246 27.42 -60.95 -34.03
CA HIS A 246 27.26 -59.84 -34.94
C HIS A 246 25.79 -59.39 -35.01
N SER A 247 24.84 -60.31 -35.14
CA SER A 247 23.40 -59.97 -35.12
C SER A 247 22.98 -59.30 -33.82
N GLU A 248 23.40 -59.81 -32.66
CA GLU A 248 23.09 -59.24 -31.35
C GLU A 248 23.66 -57.81 -31.20
N VAL A 249 24.92 -57.62 -31.56
CA VAL A 249 25.58 -56.30 -31.50
C VAL A 249 24.91 -55.30 -32.44
N PHE A 250 24.45 -55.73 -33.61
CA PHE A 250 23.71 -54.86 -34.53
C PHE A 250 22.35 -54.43 -33.95
N GLU A 251 21.63 -55.36 -33.32
CA GLU A 251 20.35 -55.05 -32.69
C GLU A 251 20.51 -54.13 -31.48
N GLU A 252 21.51 -54.37 -30.64
CA GLU A 252 21.83 -53.52 -29.50
C GLU A 252 22.25 -52.11 -29.95
N ASN A 253 23.12 -52.00 -30.96
CA ASN A 253 23.49 -50.71 -31.53
C ASN A 253 22.29 -49.95 -32.11
N ALA A 254 21.34 -50.63 -32.75
CA ALA A 254 20.12 -50.01 -33.23
C ALA A 254 19.25 -49.48 -32.08
N LYS A 255 19.11 -50.25 -31.00
CA LYS A 255 18.39 -49.81 -29.78
C LYS A 255 19.07 -48.60 -29.13
N LEU A 256 20.40 -48.61 -29.03
CA LEU A 256 21.17 -47.49 -28.48
C LEU A 256 21.04 -46.22 -29.33
N ARG A 257 21.09 -46.34 -30.66
CA ARG A 257 20.86 -45.20 -31.56
C ARG A 257 19.47 -44.59 -31.37
N ASN A 258 18.43 -45.44 -31.36
CA ASN A 258 17.06 -44.96 -31.14
C ASN A 258 16.90 -44.28 -29.78
N ARG A 259 17.54 -44.80 -28.73
CA ARG A 259 17.54 -44.18 -27.40
C ARG A 259 18.26 -42.84 -27.41
N ASN A 260 19.40 -42.73 -28.08
CA ASN A 260 20.13 -41.47 -28.21
C ASN A 260 19.31 -40.43 -28.97
N GLU A 261 18.68 -40.79 -30.09
CA GLU A 261 17.78 -39.89 -30.83
C GLU A 261 16.58 -39.43 -29.99
N ASP A 262 16.03 -40.30 -29.13
CA ASP A 262 14.96 -39.93 -28.21
C ASP A 262 15.44 -38.95 -27.14
N LEU A 263 16.63 -39.18 -26.57
CA LEU A 263 17.24 -38.28 -25.60
C LEU A 263 17.54 -36.92 -26.24
N GLU A 264 18.12 -36.89 -27.43
CA GLU A 264 18.39 -35.64 -28.18
C GLU A 264 17.10 -34.86 -28.44
N ARG A 265 16.00 -35.53 -28.82
CA ARG A 265 14.69 -34.88 -28.97
C ARG A 265 14.17 -34.30 -27.66
N ARG A 266 14.32 -35.02 -26.54
CA ARG A 266 13.91 -34.51 -25.21
C ARG A 266 14.76 -33.33 -24.76
N PHE A 267 16.07 -33.37 -24.98
CA PHE A 267 16.96 -32.25 -24.69
C PHE A 267 16.59 -31.01 -25.50
N ALA A 268 16.38 -31.15 -26.80
CA ALA A 268 15.96 -30.05 -27.65
C ALA A 268 14.61 -29.44 -27.19
N HIS A 269 13.67 -30.28 -26.76
CA HIS A 269 12.40 -29.81 -26.23
C HIS A 269 12.55 -29.01 -24.93
N VAL A 270 13.36 -29.51 -23.97
CA VAL A 270 13.64 -28.79 -22.72
C VAL A 270 14.36 -27.47 -22.98
N ASP A 271 15.32 -27.43 -23.91
CA ASP A 271 16.01 -26.20 -24.30
C ASP A 271 15.04 -25.16 -24.90
N GLU A 272 14.06 -25.61 -25.70
CA GLU A 272 13.01 -24.75 -26.26
C GLU A 272 12.07 -24.23 -25.16
N GLU A 273 11.66 -25.08 -24.22
CA GLU A 273 10.87 -24.66 -23.06
C GLU A 273 11.61 -23.64 -22.19
N LEU A 274 12.89 -23.89 -21.89
CA LEU A 274 13.74 -22.96 -21.14
C LEU A 274 13.89 -21.62 -21.86
N THR A 275 14.04 -21.64 -23.18
CA THR A 275 14.12 -20.42 -24.00
C THR A 275 12.79 -19.65 -23.94
N CYS A 276 11.66 -20.32 -24.10
CA CYS A 276 10.33 -19.72 -24.01
C CYS A 276 10.08 -19.10 -22.62
N VAL A 277 10.44 -19.82 -21.55
CA VAL A 277 10.35 -19.31 -20.18
C VAL A 277 11.22 -18.06 -20.03
N ASN A 278 12.49 -18.11 -20.44
CA ASN A 278 13.38 -16.94 -20.35
C ASN A 278 12.83 -15.73 -21.12
N GLU A 279 12.27 -15.92 -22.31
CA GLU A 279 11.65 -14.85 -23.09
C GLU A 279 10.41 -14.26 -22.39
N ASN A 280 9.59 -15.10 -21.78
CA ASN A 280 8.41 -14.65 -21.05
C ASN A 280 8.80 -13.85 -19.80
N TRP A 281 9.77 -14.34 -19.03
CA TRP A 281 10.32 -13.59 -17.88
C TRP A 281 10.92 -12.25 -18.30
N ALA A 282 11.64 -12.20 -19.44
CA ALA A 282 12.18 -10.96 -19.97
C ALA A 282 11.08 -9.96 -20.38
N LYS A 283 9.98 -10.45 -20.96
CA LYS A 283 8.81 -9.63 -21.30
C LYS A 283 8.11 -9.09 -20.04
N GLU A 284 7.82 -9.96 -19.08
CA GLU A 284 7.19 -9.57 -17.81
C GLU A 284 8.04 -8.55 -17.04
N LEU A 285 9.35 -8.77 -16.98
CA LEU A 285 10.26 -7.82 -16.34
C LEU A 285 10.23 -6.45 -17.01
N LYS A 286 10.19 -6.41 -18.35
CA LYS A 286 10.10 -5.17 -19.12
C LYS A 286 8.76 -4.46 -18.93
N GLU A 287 7.66 -5.21 -18.88
CA GLU A 287 6.32 -4.67 -18.62
C GLU A 287 6.24 -4.07 -17.21
N LYS A 288 6.72 -4.81 -16.20
CA LYS A 288 6.80 -4.30 -14.83
C LYS A 288 7.68 -3.07 -14.73
N GLN A 289 8.84 -3.05 -15.38
CA GLN A 289 9.69 -1.86 -15.40
C GLN A 289 8.93 -0.64 -15.97
N GLN A 290 8.19 -0.81 -17.07
CA GLN A 290 7.39 0.26 -17.66
C GLN A 290 6.27 0.74 -16.74
N ASP A 291 5.60 -0.16 -16.02
CA ASP A 291 4.56 0.21 -15.07
C ASP A 291 5.12 0.99 -13.88
N TRP A 292 6.29 0.59 -13.37
CA TRP A 292 6.98 1.31 -12.31
C TRP A 292 7.41 2.71 -12.77
N ASP A 293 7.88 2.85 -14.01
CA ASP A 293 8.23 4.15 -14.59
C ASP A 293 7.00 5.05 -14.78
N LYS A 294 5.83 4.49 -15.15
CA LYS A 294 4.57 5.24 -15.22
C LYS A 294 4.13 5.75 -13.84
N VAL A 295 4.10 4.86 -12.84
CA VAL A 295 3.71 5.22 -11.46
C VAL A 295 4.66 6.27 -10.91
N LYS A 296 5.97 6.13 -11.16
CA LYS A 296 6.96 7.14 -10.78
C LYS A 296 6.65 8.50 -11.41
N TYR A 297 6.37 8.53 -12.71
CA TYR A 297 6.03 9.77 -13.40
C TYR A 297 4.75 10.43 -12.87
N GLU A 298 3.72 9.64 -12.56
CA GLU A 298 2.47 10.12 -11.97
C GLU A 298 2.70 10.76 -10.58
N ILE A 299 3.49 10.09 -9.73
CA ILE A 299 3.87 10.62 -8.41
C ILE A 299 4.70 11.91 -8.54
N GLU A 300 5.68 11.95 -9.45
CA GLU A 300 6.49 13.14 -9.69
C GLU A 300 5.63 14.33 -10.15
N SER A 301 4.64 14.08 -11.01
CA SER A 301 3.67 15.08 -11.46
C SER A 301 2.79 15.59 -10.32
N GLU A 302 2.28 14.70 -9.46
CA GLU A 302 1.48 15.08 -8.30
C GLU A 302 2.31 15.90 -7.30
N VAL A 303 3.56 15.52 -7.04
CA VAL A 303 4.49 16.29 -6.19
C VAL A 303 4.72 17.70 -6.73
N LEU A 304 4.84 17.86 -8.06
CA LEU A 304 4.96 19.18 -8.68
C LEU A 304 3.68 20.01 -8.48
N SER A 305 2.51 19.43 -8.72
CA SER A 305 1.21 20.10 -8.48
C SER A 305 1.04 20.54 -7.02
N LEU A 306 1.37 19.67 -6.06
CA LEU A 306 1.31 19.98 -4.64
C LEU A 306 2.30 21.10 -4.25
N ARG A 307 3.50 21.12 -4.84
CA ARG A 307 4.46 22.22 -4.66
C ARG A 307 3.92 23.55 -5.19
N GLU A 308 3.29 23.55 -6.36
CA GLU A 308 2.65 24.75 -6.91
C GLU A 308 1.52 25.27 -6.01
N GLN A 309 0.68 24.37 -5.49
CA GLN A 309 -0.38 24.71 -4.53
C GLN A 309 0.18 25.31 -3.24
N LEU A 310 1.27 24.73 -2.70
CA LEU A 310 1.93 25.23 -1.51
C LEU A 310 2.45 26.66 -1.71
N VAL A 311 3.10 26.93 -2.85
CA VAL A 311 3.57 28.28 -3.21
C VAL A 311 2.39 29.25 -3.32
N HIS A 312 1.27 28.84 -3.92
CA HIS A 312 0.08 29.68 -4.01
C HIS A 312 -0.51 30.01 -2.63
N LEU A 313 -0.63 29.02 -1.74
CA LEU A 313 -1.11 29.22 -0.38
C LEU A 313 -0.18 30.12 0.45
N GLN A 314 1.13 29.98 0.29
CA GLN A 314 2.11 30.89 0.91
C GLN A 314 1.90 32.33 0.46
N SER A 315 1.69 32.57 -0.84
CA SER A 315 1.40 33.90 -1.39
C SER A 315 0.11 34.50 -0.83
N ILE A 316 -0.97 33.70 -0.71
CA ILE A 316 -2.22 34.14 -0.07
C ILE A 316 -1.99 34.50 1.39
N LEU A 317 -1.25 33.68 2.14
CA LEU A 317 -0.96 33.92 3.55
C LEU A 317 -0.16 35.21 3.74
N GLU A 318 0.86 35.45 2.91
CA GLU A 318 1.63 36.70 2.92
C GLU A 318 0.75 37.91 2.63
N SER A 319 -0.16 37.81 1.66
CA SER A 319 -1.11 38.88 1.33
C SER A 319 -2.07 39.15 2.50
N ALA A 320 -2.66 38.11 3.09
CA ALA A 320 -3.58 38.24 4.22
C ALA A 320 -2.87 38.82 5.46
N THR A 321 -1.62 38.41 5.70
CA THR A 321 -0.79 38.94 6.79
C THR A 321 -0.50 40.43 6.57
N ARG A 322 -0.20 40.83 5.32
CA ARG A 322 0.02 42.23 4.96
C ARG A 322 -1.25 43.07 5.15
N GLU A 323 -2.40 42.56 4.74
CA GLU A 323 -3.69 43.23 4.91
C GLU A 323 -4.09 43.36 6.38
N ALA A 324 -3.87 42.32 7.18
CA ALA A 324 -4.10 42.35 8.62
C ALA A 324 -3.23 43.41 9.32
N ALA A 325 -1.95 43.50 8.96
CA ALA A 325 -1.04 44.53 9.47
C ALA A 325 -1.49 45.94 9.07
N GLU A 326 -1.94 46.14 7.84
CA GLU A 326 -2.45 47.42 7.37
C GLU A 326 -3.76 47.81 8.06
N ASN A 327 -4.68 46.87 8.27
CA ASN A 327 -5.91 47.11 9.01
C ASN A 327 -5.63 47.45 10.48
N ALA A 328 -4.64 46.80 11.11
CA ALA A 328 -4.22 47.15 12.46
C ALA A 328 -3.70 48.60 12.54
N ARG A 329 -2.93 49.07 11.55
CA ARG A 329 -2.51 50.48 11.47
C ARG A 329 -3.71 51.42 11.34
N ARG A 330 -4.62 51.15 10.40
CA ARG A 330 -5.84 51.97 10.21
C ARG A 330 -6.69 52.06 11.47
N VAL A 331 -6.84 50.95 12.20
CA VAL A 331 -7.54 50.95 13.49
C VAL A 331 -6.81 51.86 14.49
N SER A 332 -5.49 51.77 14.60
CA SER A 332 -4.71 52.64 15.48
C SER A 332 -4.84 54.12 15.12
N GLU A 333 -4.89 54.47 13.83
CA GLU A 333 -5.11 55.83 13.35
C GLU A 333 -6.52 56.34 13.71
N LEU A 334 -7.55 55.54 13.45
CA LEU A 334 -8.94 55.86 13.82
C LEU A 334 -9.13 55.99 15.32
N GLU A 335 -8.43 55.18 16.12
CA GLU A 335 -8.44 55.32 17.58
C GLU A 335 -7.82 56.65 18.01
N HIS A 336 -6.70 57.03 17.41
CA HIS A 336 -6.06 58.32 17.66
C HIS A 336 -6.98 59.49 17.29
N GLU A 337 -7.59 59.47 16.11
CA GLU A 337 -8.57 60.47 15.67
C GLU A 337 -9.77 60.56 16.62
N ARG A 338 -10.31 59.40 17.04
CA ARG A 338 -11.40 59.34 18.02
C ARG A 338 -11.01 59.97 19.36
N HIS A 339 -9.79 59.72 19.84
CA HIS A 339 -9.27 60.33 21.06
C HIS A 339 -9.14 61.85 20.92
N GLU A 340 -8.66 62.34 19.78
CA GLU A 340 -8.54 63.77 19.52
C GLU A 340 -9.91 64.46 19.42
N ILE A 341 -10.89 63.84 18.73
CA ILE A 341 -12.26 64.35 18.67
C ILE A 341 -12.89 64.42 20.06
N ARG A 342 -12.71 63.41 20.91
CA ARG A 342 -13.18 63.47 22.31
C ARG A 342 -12.54 64.64 23.06
N ARG A 343 -11.22 64.80 22.95
CA ARG A 343 -10.50 65.90 23.60
C ARG A 343 -11.03 67.27 23.18
N LEU A 344 -11.29 67.45 21.88
CA LEU A 344 -11.88 68.69 21.35
C LEU A 344 -13.31 68.89 21.83
N SER A 345 -14.13 67.83 21.84
CA SER A 345 -15.50 67.86 22.37
C SER A 345 -15.53 68.27 23.84
N ASP A 346 -14.68 67.67 24.67
CA ASP A 346 -14.56 67.99 26.10
C ASP A 346 -14.13 69.45 26.31
N ALA A 347 -13.17 69.93 25.53
CA ALA A 347 -12.73 71.33 25.58
C ALA A 347 -13.86 72.31 25.22
N VAL A 348 -14.66 72.01 24.19
CA VAL A 348 -15.83 72.81 23.80
C VAL A 348 -16.91 72.78 24.89
N HIS A 349 -17.14 71.61 25.49
CA HIS A 349 -18.09 71.45 26.58
C HIS A 349 -17.70 72.29 27.80
N ILE A 350 -16.44 72.20 28.23
CA ILE A 350 -15.89 73.01 29.34
C ILE A 350 -16.06 74.50 29.04
N LYS A 351 -15.65 74.97 27.85
CA LYS A 351 -15.77 76.38 27.48
C LYS A 351 -17.22 76.87 27.51
N THR A 352 -18.14 76.07 27.00
CA THR A 352 -19.58 76.39 27.00
C THR A 352 -20.13 76.44 28.42
N GLN A 353 -19.71 75.52 29.29
CA GLN A 353 -20.08 75.50 30.71
C GLN A 353 -19.53 76.72 31.47
N GLU A 354 -18.29 77.13 31.18
CA GLU A 354 -17.69 78.34 31.74
C GLU A 354 -18.43 79.61 31.30
N ASP A 355 -18.79 79.71 30.01
CA ASP A 355 -19.54 80.83 29.46
C ASP A 355 -20.95 80.92 30.07
N LEU A 356 -21.65 79.79 30.19
CA LEU A 356 -22.93 79.71 30.89
C LEU A 356 -22.81 80.10 32.36
N SER A 357 -21.79 79.60 33.06
CA SER A 357 -21.53 79.96 34.47
C SER A 357 -21.27 81.46 34.63
N ARG A 358 -20.56 82.07 33.67
CA ARG A 358 -20.34 83.52 33.63
C ARG A 358 -21.65 84.28 33.41
N GLN A 359 -22.48 83.86 32.46
CA GLN A 359 -23.79 84.48 32.23
C GLN A 359 -24.70 84.38 33.46
N VAL A 360 -24.76 83.21 34.11
CA VAL A 360 -25.50 83.03 35.37
C VAL A 360 -24.99 83.97 36.45
N ARG A 361 -23.67 84.19 36.56
CA ARG A 361 -23.10 85.14 37.52
C ARG A 361 -23.57 86.58 37.23
N ILE A 362 -23.48 87.03 35.98
CA ILE A 362 -23.94 88.37 35.56
C ILE A 362 -25.44 88.55 35.84
N LEU A 363 -26.26 87.54 35.53
CA LEU A 363 -27.69 87.59 35.81
C LEU A 363 -27.99 87.65 37.31
N LYS A 364 -27.24 86.92 38.14
CA LYS A 364 -27.35 87.01 39.60
C LYS A 364 -26.97 88.39 40.14
N GLU A 365 -25.91 88.99 39.61
CA GLU A 365 -25.50 90.35 39.96
C GLU A 365 -26.58 91.37 39.59
N ARG A 366 -27.13 91.30 38.37
CA ARG A 366 -28.24 92.15 37.93
C ARG A 366 -29.51 91.96 38.75
N LEU A 367 -29.82 90.72 39.12
CA LEU A 367 -30.96 90.42 39.99
C LEU A 367 -30.77 91.05 41.37
N ALA A 368 -29.58 90.92 41.97
CA ALA A 368 -29.25 91.54 43.24
C ALA A 368 -29.32 93.09 43.17
N GLU A 369 -28.87 93.69 42.06
CA GLU A 369 -29.00 95.13 41.81
C GLU A 369 -30.47 95.55 41.69
N SER A 370 -31.28 94.80 40.94
CA SER A 370 -32.73 95.01 40.85
C SER A 370 -33.43 94.87 42.21
N ASP A 371 -33.05 93.86 43.01
CA ASP A 371 -33.60 93.67 44.36
C ASP A 371 -33.22 94.85 45.26
N SER A 372 -32.01 95.40 45.14
CA SER A 372 -31.59 96.63 45.84
C SER A 372 -32.43 97.83 45.40
N GLN A 373 -32.66 98.01 44.09
CA GLN A 373 -33.52 99.08 43.57
C GLN A 373 -34.98 98.94 44.04
N VAL A 374 -35.51 97.73 44.09
CA VAL A 374 -36.85 97.44 44.64
C VAL A 374 -36.88 97.76 46.14
N ALA A 375 -35.83 97.43 46.89
CA ALA A 375 -35.72 97.80 48.30
C ALA A 375 -35.71 99.32 48.48
N GLU A 376 -34.94 100.06 47.67
CA GLU A 376 -34.93 101.53 47.67
C GLU A 376 -36.30 102.13 47.31
N LEU A 377 -36.96 101.61 46.27
CA LEU A 377 -38.32 102.01 45.91
C LEU A 377 -39.33 101.70 47.01
N ASN A 378 -39.21 100.56 47.69
CA ASN A 378 -40.07 100.24 48.83
C ASN A 378 -39.84 101.20 50.00
N VAL A 379 -38.61 101.64 50.25
CA VAL A 379 -38.32 102.70 51.23
C VAL A 379 -38.95 104.03 50.82
N LEU A 380 -38.81 104.42 49.54
CA LEU A 380 -39.44 105.64 49.00
C LEU A 380 -40.97 105.59 49.00
N VAL A 381 -41.57 104.47 48.67
CA VAL A 381 -43.03 104.26 48.76
C VAL A 381 -43.47 104.31 50.22
N SER A 382 -42.71 103.72 51.13
CA SER A 382 -42.99 103.78 52.57
C SER A 382 -42.87 105.22 53.10
N SER A 383 -41.88 106.00 52.65
CA SER A 383 -41.75 107.42 53.01
C SER A 383 -42.87 108.25 52.40
N LEU A 384 -43.25 108.01 51.14
CA LEU A 384 -44.37 108.70 50.48
C LEU A 384 -45.71 108.34 51.12
N ALA A 385 -45.90 107.09 51.56
CA ALA A 385 -47.07 106.67 52.32
C ALA A 385 -47.10 107.32 53.72
N ALA A 386 -45.93 107.48 54.36
CA ALA A 386 -45.80 108.25 55.59
C ALA A 386 -46.12 109.73 55.38
N ASP A 387 -45.64 110.35 54.29
CA ASP A 387 -45.96 111.73 53.92
C ASP A 387 -47.44 111.89 53.56
N ALA A 388 -48.03 110.94 52.85
CA ALA A 388 -49.45 110.95 52.51
C ALA A 388 -50.34 110.77 53.76
N THR A 389 -49.93 109.96 54.73
CA THR A 389 -50.64 109.84 56.02
C THR A 389 -50.43 111.06 56.90
N ALA A 390 -49.27 111.72 56.85
CA ALA A 390 -49.02 113.02 57.48
C ALA A 390 -49.87 114.14 56.86
N SER A 391 -49.89 114.27 55.53
CA SER A 391 -50.79 115.19 54.80
C SER A 391 -52.27 114.88 55.05
N ARG A 392 -52.67 113.61 55.17
CA ARG A 392 -54.05 113.24 55.53
C ARG A 392 -54.38 113.64 56.97
N ARG A 393 -53.42 113.60 57.91
CA ARG A 393 -53.59 114.17 59.26
C ARG A 393 -53.69 115.69 59.22
N GLU A 394 -52.82 116.38 58.49
CA GLU A 394 -52.87 117.84 58.33
C GLU A 394 -54.18 118.33 57.70
N ILE A 395 -54.72 117.60 56.71
CA ILE A 395 -56.04 117.89 56.12
C ILE A 395 -57.17 117.58 57.11
N SER A 396 -57.02 116.54 57.95
CA SER A 396 -58.02 116.20 58.97
C SER A 396 -58.00 117.13 60.18
N ASP A 397 -56.89 117.84 60.44
CA ASP A 397 -56.76 118.87 61.49
C ASP A 397 -57.22 120.26 60.98
N LEU A 398 -57.42 120.42 59.67
CA LEU A 398 -57.91 121.63 59.00
C LEU A 398 -59.43 121.62 58.71
N LEU A 399 -60.12 120.51 58.96
CA LEU A 399 -61.58 120.34 58.86
C LEU A 399 -62.17 120.13 60.27
#